data_AF-A0A4Y2CKE0-F1
#
_entry.id   AF-A0A4Y2CKE0-F1
#
_cell.length_a   1.000
_cell.length_b   1.000
_cell.length_c   1.000
_cell.angle_alpha   90.00
_cell.angle_beta   90.00
_cell.angle_gamma   90.00
#
_symmetry.space_group_name_H-M   'P 1'
#
loop_
_entity.id
_entity.type
_entity.pdbx_description
1 polymer ?
#
loop_
_entity_poly.entity_id
_entity_poly.type
_entity_poly.pdbx_seq_one_letter_code
_entity_poly.pdbx_strand_id
1 'polypeptide(L)'
;MISLARQLPDNAKQIIYKVFSNNAHFAYNEHLLLTMLHDSRKHILELAVRRILGARDKKTKNSCGLRFLKLPKLNFEATDCIDLIDLSNCAVTEPPLIMRIKDKDLKEICKEKQFPVLTFEEFP
;
A
#
# COMPACT_ATOMS: atom_id res chain seq x y z
N MET A 1 -11.54 10.13 -4.07
CA MET A 1 -10.88 10.75 -5.25
C MET A 1 -11.33 10.07 -6.55
N ILE A 2 -11.01 8.78 -6.75
CA ILE A 2 -11.40 8.01 -7.95
C ILE A 2 -12.93 7.97 -8.14
N SER A 3 -13.68 7.74 -7.06
CA SER A 3 -15.15 7.74 -7.07
C SER A 3 -15.77 9.05 -7.58
N LEU A 4 -15.20 10.19 -7.19
CA LEU A 4 -15.64 11.51 -7.64
C LEU A 4 -15.30 11.73 -9.12
N ALA A 5 -14.11 11.32 -9.55
CA ALA A 5 -13.72 11.43 -10.95
C ALA A 5 -14.63 10.60 -11.87
N ARG A 6 -15.18 9.48 -11.38
CA ARG A 6 -16.13 8.64 -12.13
C ARG A 6 -17.46 9.34 -12.44
N GLN A 7 -17.82 10.37 -11.67
CA GLN A 7 -19.07 11.12 -11.86
C GLN A 7 -18.98 12.18 -12.96
N LEU A 8 -17.78 12.44 -13.49
CA LEU A 8 -17.54 13.49 -14.48
C LEU A 8 -18.00 13.08 -15.89
N PRO A 9 -18.26 14.06 -16.78
CA PRO A 9 -18.51 13.77 -18.20
C PRO A 9 -17.25 13.18 -18.87
N ASP A 10 -17.45 12.38 -19.92
CA ASP A 10 -16.39 11.55 -20.50
C ASP A 10 -15.20 12.35 -21.05
N ASN A 11 -15.46 13.55 -21.59
CA ASN A 11 -14.41 14.48 -22.03
C ASN A 11 -13.48 14.89 -20.87
N ALA A 12 -14.03 15.15 -19.68
CA ALA A 12 -13.25 15.49 -18.49
C ALA A 12 -12.56 14.27 -17.89
N LYS A 13 -13.23 13.10 -17.87
CA LYS A 13 -12.65 11.84 -17.39
C LYS A 13 -11.35 11.50 -18.10
N GLN A 14 -11.31 11.63 -19.44
CA GLN A 14 -10.10 11.30 -20.21
C GLN A 14 -8.88 12.13 -19.77
N ILE A 15 -9.07 13.42 -19.53
CA ILE A 15 -7.99 14.31 -19.07
C ILE A 15 -7.57 13.94 -17.64
N ILE A 16 -8.55 13.76 -16.75
CA ILE A 16 -8.28 13.51 -15.33
C ILE A 16 -7.67 12.13 -15.09
N TYR A 17 -8.14 11.09 -15.76
CA TYR A 17 -7.58 9.74 -15.64
C TYR A 17 -6.14 9.69 -16.13
N LYS A 18 -5.81 10.46 -17.19
CA LYS A 18 -4.42 10.63 -17.64
C LYS A 18 -3.58 11.32 -16.56
N VAL A 19 -4.07 12.39 -15.95
CA VAL A 19 -3.38 13.09 -14.85
C VAL A 19 -3.16 12.16 -13.66
N PHE A 20 -4.18 11.42 -13.23
CA PHE A 20 -4.05 10.46 -12.12
C PHE A 20 -3.08 9.34 -12.42
N SER A 21 -3.10 8.77 -13.63
CA SER A 21 -2.16 7.72 -14.03
C SER A 21 -0.72 8.21 -14.00
N ASN A 22 -0.48 9.43 -14.49
CA ASN A 22 0.86 10.03 -14.50
C ASN A 22 1.36 10.41 -13.09
N ASN A 23 0.45 10.57 -12.13
CA ASN A 23 0.74 10.97 -10.75
C ASN A 23 0.36 9.88 -9.73
N ALA A 24 0.33 8.60 -10.15
CA ALA A 24 -0.17 7.49 -9.34
C ALA A 24 0.73 7.08 -8.15
N HIS A 25 1.67 7.94 -7.73
CA HIS A 25 2.57 7.69 -6.59
C HIS A 25 1.81 7.46 -5.27
N PHE A 26 0.63 8.05 -5.11
CA PHE A 26 -0.22 7.84 -3.94
C PHE A 26 -0.71 6.40 -3.83
N ALA A 27 -0.89 5.70 -4.96
CA ALA A 27 -1.33 4.32 -5.02
C ALA A 27 -0.15 3.33 -4.95
N TYR A 28 1.03 3.79 -4.53
CA TYR A 28 2.18 2.92 -4.40
C TYR A 28 1.94 1.81 -3.38
N ASN A 29 2.46 0.62 -3.69
CA ASN A 29 2.21 -0.62 -2.96
C ASN A 29 2.50 -0.47 -1.46
N GLU A 30 3.58 0.24 -1.09
CA GLU A 30 3.96 0.46 0.31
C GLU A 30 2.94 1.35 1.05
N HIS A 31 2.43 2.40 0.41
CA HIS A 31 1.38 3.26 1.00
C HIS A 31 0.07 2.50 1.18
N LEU A 32 -0.29 1.68 0.19
CA LEU A 32 -1.49 0.88 0.28
C LEU A 32 -1.39 -0.16 1.41
N LEU A 33 -0.24 -0.82 1.58
CA LEU A 33 -0.01 -1.74 2.69
C LEU A 33 -0.14 -1.07 4.06
N LEU A 34 0.38 0.16 4.21
CA LEU A 34 0.21 0.92 5.46
C LEU A 34 -1.26 1.23 5.74
N THR A 35 -2.02 1.58 4.69
CA THR A 35 -3.46 1.81 4.82
C THR A 35 -4.19 0.52 5.23
N MET A 36 -3.83 -0.62 4.62
CA MET A 36 -4.41 -1.93 4.94
C MET A 36 -4.08 -2.40 6.36
N LEU A 37 -2.90 -2.05 6.89
CA LEU A 37 -2.51 -2.35 8.28
C LEU A 37 -3.37 -1.60 9.30
N HIS A 38 -3.88 -0.42 8.95
CA HIS A 38 -4.76 0.39 9.79
C HIS A 38 -6.26 0.13 9.50
N ASP A 39 -6.58 -0.79 8.59
CA ASP A 39 -7.98 -1.09 8.27
C ASP A 39 -8.65 -1.88 9.41
N SER A 40 -9.88 -1.49 9.75
CA SER A 40 -10.70 -2.16 10.77
C SER A 40 -11.07 -3.61 10.40
N ARG A 41 -11.09 -3.92 9.10
CA ARG A 41 -11.48 -5.23 8.56
C ARG A 41 -10.33 -6.21 8.69
N LYS A 42 -10.50 -7.20 9.58
CA LYS A 42 -9.47 -8.19 9.93
C LYS A 42 -8.82 -8.87 8.71
N HIS A 43 -9.61 -9.27 7.72
CA HIS A 43 -9.10 -9.98 6.54
C HIS A 43 -8.14 -9.12 5.68
N ILE A 44 -8.31 -7.80 5.68
CA ILE A 44 -7.44 -6.86 4.95
C ILE A 44 -6.14 -6.63 5.69
N LEU A 45 -6.23 -6.45 7.00
CA LEU A 45 -5.06 -6.35 7.87
C LEU A 45 -4.21 -7.63 7.79
N GLU A 46 -4.83 -8.82 7.87
CA GLU A 46 -4.15 -10.10 7.69
C GLU A 46 -3.49 -10.23 6.31
N LEU A 47 -4.15 -9.74 5.25
CA LEU A 47 -3.59 -9.72 3.91
C LEU A 47 -2.35 -8.81 3.85
N ALA A 48 -2.39 -7.63 4.47
CA ALA A 48 -1.25 -6.70 4.53
C ALA A 48 -0.05 -7.32 5.24
N VAL A 49 -0.25 -7.91 6.42
CA VAL A 49 0.80 -8.57 7.19
C VAL A 49 1.42 -9.71 6.38
N ARG A 50 0.60 -10.54 5.72
CA ARG A 50 1.09 -11.62 4.86
C ARG A 50 1.96 -11.09 3.71
N ARG A 51 1.57 -9.99 3.08
CA ARG A 51 2.33 -9.35 1.98
C ARG A 51 3.65 -8.77 2.47
N ILE A 52 3.67 -8.14 3.64
CA ILE A 52 4.87 -7.58 4.25
C ILE A 52 5.88 -8.68 4.60
N LEU A 53 5.42 -9.76 5.27
CA LEU A 53 6.28 -10.90 5.59
C LEU A 53 6.86 -11.54 4.32
N GLY A 54 6.04 -11.73 3.29
CA GLY A 54 6.52 -12.24 2.00
C GLY A 54 7.52 -11.30 1.30
N ALA A 55 7.40 -9.98 1.49
CA ALA A 55 8.38 -9.02 0.98
C ALA A 55 9.72 -9.07 1.74
N ARG A 56 9.68 -9.25 3.06
CA ARG A 56 10.88 -9.46 3.90
C ARG A 56 11.65 -10.70 3.46
N ASP A 57 10.95 -11.81 3.26
CA ASP A 57 11.56 -13.08 2.80
C ASP A 57 12.24 -12.95 1.43
N LYS A 58 11.65 -12.19 0.51
CA LYS A 58 12.23 -11.92 -0.81
C LYS A 58 13.47 -11.02 -0.73
N LYS A 59 13.44 -10.01 0.14
CA LYS A 59 14.56 -9.09 0.36
C LYS A 59 15.79 -9.82 0.90
N THR A 60 15.60 -10.76 1.83
CA THR A 60 16.70 -11.57 2.39
C THR A 60 17.38 -12.46 1.33
N LYS A 61 16.68 -12.80 0.24
CA LYS A 61 17.18 -13.67 -0.84
C LYS A 61 17.88 -12.93 -1.97
N ASN A 62 17.56 -11.65 -2.20
CA ASN A 62 18.07 -10.85 -3.32
C ASN A 62 18.80 -9.61 -2.78
N SER A 63 20.13 -9.64 -2.73
CA SER A 63 21.00 -8.65 -2.05
C SER A 63 21.17 -7.29 -2.73
N CYS A 64 20.29 -6.88 -3.66
CA CYS A 64 20.34 -5.53 -4.24
C CYS A 64 19.28 -4.64 -3.59
N GLY A 65 19.72 -3.77 -2.65
CA GLY A 65 18.88 -2.89 -1.84
C GLY A 65 18.22 -1.72 -2.59
N LEU A 66 18.22 -1.69 -3.91
CA LEU A 66 17.61 -0.61 -4.69
C LEU A 66 16.09 -0.82 -4.82
N ARG A 67 15.31 0.17 -4.35
CA ARG A 67 13.85 0.20 -4.57
C ARG A 67 13.56 0.91 -5.88
N PHE A 68 12.94 0.20 -6.82
CA PHE A 68 12.45 0.82 -8.04
C PHE A 68 10.99 1.27 -7.85
N LEU A 69 10.77 2.58 -7.86
CA LEU A 69 9.43 3.16 -7.84
C LEU A 69 8.82 3.07 -9.25
N LYS A 70 8.09 1.99 -9.52
CA LYS A 70 7.27 1.89 -10.74
C LYS A 70 5.89 2.46 -10.46
N LEU A 71 5.43 3.35 -11.34
CA LEU A 71 4.06 3.86 -11.29
C LEU A 71 3.09 2.69 -11.49
N PRO A 72 2.13 2.48 -10.57
CA PRO A 72 1.17 1.42 -10.70
C PRO A 72 0.10 1.79 -11.75
N LYS A 73 -0.47 0.77 -12.38
CA LYS A 73 -1.66 0.95 -13.21
C LYS A 73 -2.87 1.08 -12.30
N LEU A 74 -3.51 2.26 -12.32
CA LEU A 74 -4.70 2.52 -11.52
C LEU A 74 -5.92 1.80 -12.09
N ASN A 75 -6.74 1.26 -11.19
CA ASN A 75 -8.08 0.77 -11.49
C ASN A 75 -9.11 1.88 -11.18
N PHE A 76 -9.62 2.53 -12.22
CA PHE A 76 -10.62 3.61 -12.07
C PHE A 76 -12.01 3.11 -11.67
N GLU A 77 -12.26 1.80 -11.77
CA GLU A 77 -13.50 1.16 -11.31
C GLU A 77 -13.40 0.65 -9.87
N ALA A 78 -12.26 0.84 -9.21
CA ALA A 78 -12.07 0.46 -7.81
C ALA A 78 -13.14 1.11 -6.92
N THR A 79 -13.73 0.30 -6.04
CA THR A 79 -14.67 0.76 -5.01
C THR A 79 -13.97 0.96 -3.68
N ASP A 80 -12.92 0.19 -3.44
CA ASP A 80 -12.04 0.27 -2.28
C ASP A 80 -10.63 0.70 -2.67
N CYS A 81 -9.90 1.32 -1.74
CA CYS A 81 -8.48 1.63 -1.90
C CYS A 81 -7.63 0.39 -2.18
N ILE A 82 -8.04 -0.78 -1.68
CA ILE A 82 -7.33 -2.06 -1.88
C ILE A 82 -7.38 -2.51 -3.33
N ASP A 83 -8.47 -2.22 -4.03
CA ASP A 83 -8.68 -2.60 -5.43
C ASP A 83 -8.10 -1.59 -6.42
N LEU A 84 -7.50 -0.51 -5.89
CA LEU A 84 -6.97 0.60 -6.68
C LEU A 84 -5.80 0.16 -7.57
N ILE A 85 -5.02 -0.80 -7.09
CA ILE A 85 -3.90 -1.39 -7.81
C ILE A 85 -3.92 -2.90 -7.69
N ASP A 86 -3.39 -3.59 -8.69
CA ASP A 86 -3.23 -5.03 -8.62
C ASP A 86 -1.99 -5.42 -7.80
N LEU A 87 -2.18 -5.63 -6.49
CA LEU A 87 -1.09 -6.07 -5.59
C LEU A 87 -0.57 -7.48 -5.91
N SER A 88 -1.27 -8.27 -6.74
CA SER A 88 -0.79 -9.59 -7.14
C SER A 88 0.32 -9.50 -8.18
N ASN A 89 0.20 -8.56 -9.12
CA ASN A 89 1.13 -8.36 -10.22
C ASN A 89 2.21 -7.31 -9.94
N CYS A 90 2.07 -6.52 -8.87
CA CYS A 90 3.07 -5.55 -8.45
C CYS A 90 4.15 -6.15 -7.55
N ALA A 91 5.42 -5.75 -7.77
CA ALA A 91 6.51 -6.09 -6.86
C ALA A 91 6.31 -5.37 -5.52
N VAL A 92 5.91 -6.14 -4.51
CA VAL A 92 5.70 -5.61 -3.16
C VAL A 92 7.04 -5.56 -2.42
N THR A 93 7.37 -4.36 -1.94
CA THR A 93 8.49 -4.10 -1.03
C THR A 93 7.94 -3.80 0.37
N GLU A 94 8.80 -4.00 1.37
CA GLU A 94 8.46 -3.68 2.75
C GLU A 94 8.46 -2.15 2.96
N PRO A 95 7.36 -1.56 3.50
CA PRO A 95 7.33 -0.15 3.82
C PRO A 95 8.42 0.22 4.85
N PRO A 96 9.20 1.30 4.65
CA PRO A 96 10.27 1.72 5.57
C PRO A 96 9.79 1.91 7.01
N LEU A 97 8.58 2.45 7.18
CA LEU A 97 7.97 2.68 8.48
C LEU A 97 7.77 1.40 9.30
N ILE A 98 7.68 0.25 8.64
CA ILE A 98 7.45 -1.05 9.27
C ILE A 98 8.76 -1.82 9.52
N MET A 99 9.88 -1.39 8.92
CA MET A 99 11.17 -2.09 9.02
C MET A 99 11.68 -2.31 10.46
N ARG A 100 11.32 -1.43 11.39
CA ARG A 100 11.73 -1.53 12.80
C ARG A 100 10.90 -2.55 13.59
N ILE A 101 9.71 -2.92 13.11
CA ILE A 101 8.77 -3.83 13.78
C ILE A 101 9.15 -5.28 13.47
N LYS A 102 9.24 -6.18 14.46
CA LYS A 102 9.62 -7.57 14.20
C LYS A 102 8.45 -8.37 13.62
N ASP A 103 8.77 -9.48 12.95
CA ASP A 103 7.75 -10.38 12.36
C ASP A 103 6.76 -10.92 13.40
N LYS A 104 7.21 -11.08 14.65
CA LYS A 104 6.40 -11.58 15.77
C LYS A 104 5.31 -10.55 16.11
N ASP A 105 5.73 -9.32 16.35
CA ASP A 105 4.89 -8.18 16.67
C ASP A 105 3.90 -7.90 15.53
N LEU A 106 4.34 -7.97 14.26
CA LEU A 106 3.45 -7.86 13.10
C LEU A 106 2.31 -8.89 13.09
N LYS A 107 2.58 -10.12 13.53
CA LYS A 107 1.55 -11.17 13.63
C LYS A 107 0.63 -10.97 14.83
N GLU A 108 1.12 -10.33 15.89
CA GLU A 108 0.32 -9.98 17.07
C GLU A 108 -0.65 -8.82 16.78
N ILE A 109 -0.28 -7.86 15.92
CA ILE A 109 -1.19 -6.81 15.43
C ILE A 109 -2.47 -7.41 14.84
N CYS A 110 -2.38 -8.53 14.09
CA CYS A 110 -3.55 -9.24 13.56
C CYS A 110 -4.48 -9.81 14.65
N LYS A 111 -3.93 -10.12 15.82
CA LYS A 111 -4.67 -10.71 16.94
C LYS A 111 -5.30 -9.65 17.82
N GLU A 112 -4.54 -8.63 18.18
CA GLU A 112 -4.94 -7.62 19.17
C GLU A 112 -5.67 -6.41 18.55
N LYS A 113 -5.62 -6.26 17.22
CA LYS A 113 -6.19 -5.11 16.48
C LYS A 113 -5.67 -3.75 16.93
N GLN A 114 -4.60 -3.70 17.73
CA GLN A 114 -3.89 -2.48 18.03
C GLN A 114 -2.63 -2.42 17.19
N PHE A 115 -2.55 -1.39 16.35
CA PHE A 115 -1.31 -1.02 15.72
C PHE A 115 -0.46 -0.27 16.77
N PRO A 116 0.80 -0.65 17.00
CA PRO A 116 1.66 0.12 17.91
C PRO A 116 1.76 1.54 17.39
N VAL A 117 1.61 2.52 18.28
CA VAL A 117 1.73 3.94 17.92
C VAL A 117 3.09 4.16 17.26
N LEU A 118 3.07 4.63 16.02
CA LEU A 118 4.29 5.06 15.33
C LEU A 118 4.76 6.35 16.00
N THR A 119 5.74 6.24 16.90
CA THR A 119 6.42 7.40 17.46
C THR A 119 7.36 7.96 16.41
N PHE A 120 7.02 9.13 15.86
CA PHE A 120 7.95 9.90 15.05
C PHE A 120 8.96 10.58 15.99
N GLU A 121 10.24 10.57 15.61
CA GLU A 121 11.24 11.38 16.31
C GLU A 121 10.89 12.85 16.10
N GLU A 122 10.64 13.57 17.19
CA GLU A 122 10.45 15.02 17.15
C GLU A 122 11.81 15.66 16.89
N PHE A 123 11.92 16.38 15.77
CA PHE A 123 13.12 17.16 15.48
C PHE A 123 13.10 18.45 16.32
N PRO A 124 14.25 18.87 16.88
CA PRO A 124 14.36 20.11 17.66
C PRO A 124 14.08 21.36 16.83
#